data_AF-A0A257T4D3-F1
#
_entry.id   AF-A0A257T4D3-F1
#
_cell.length_a   1.000
_cell.length_b   1.000
_cell.length_c   1.000
_cell.angle_alpha   90.00
_cell.angle_beta   90.00
_cell.angle_gamma   90.00
#
_symmetry.space_group_name_H-M   'P 1'
#
loop_
_entity.id
_entity.type
_entity.pdbx_description
1 polymer ?
#
loop_
_entity_poly.entity_id
_entity_poly.type
_entity_poly.pdbx_seq_one_letter_code
_entity_poly.pdbx_strand_id
1 'polypeptide(L)'
;DVNNWLQVRAGYTWGSNPISNNTIASNLIFPAIVQNAITFGATQKLGMGWKLTEAYMHEFSNTNTGPAGSSPFGGPMPASATMYENSYGLQVGYDF
;
A
#
# COMPACT_ATOMS: atom_id res chain seq x y z
N ASP A 1 13.64 16.15 -12.57
CA ASP A 1 12.65 16.62 -13.56
C ASP A 1 12.95 15.99 -14.90
N VAL A 2 11.91 15.64 -15.67
CA VAL A 2 12.07 15.10 -17.03
C VAL A 2 12.26 16.25 -18.02
N ASN A 3 11.51 17.34 -17.82
CA ASN A 3 11.64 18.60 -18.53
C ASN A 3 11.06 19.75 -17.68
N ASN A 4 10.96 20.95 -18.25
CA ASN A 4 10.56 22.16 -17.52
C ASN A 4 9.11 22.16 -17.00
N TRP A 5 8.24 21.29 -17.53
CA TRP A 5 6.82 21.21 -17.17
C TRP A 5 6.43 19.90 -16.48
N LEU A 6 7.27 18.86 -16.55
CA LEU A 6 6.98 17.52 -16.03
C LEU A 6 8.07 17.00 -15.09
N GLN A 7 7.65 16.60 -13.90
CA GLN A 7 8.44 15.84 -12.93
C GLN A 7 7.77 14.49 -12.70
N VAL A 8 8.55 13.40 -12.71
CA VAL A 8 8.08 12.05 -12.40
C VAL A 8 8.82 11.49 -11.20
N ARG A 9 8.16 10.60 -10.46
CA ARG A 9 8.69 9.89 -9.29
C ARG A 9 8.28 8.43 -9.40
N ALA A 10 9.20 7.55 -9.05
CA ALA A 10 8.94 6.14 -8.86
C ALA A 10 9.67 5.67 -7.61
N GLY A 11 9.15 4.64 -6.96
CA GLY A 11 9.71 4.15 -5.71
C GLY A 11 9.30 2.71 -5.46
N TYR A 12 10.10 2.05 -4.64
CA TYR A 12 9.82 0.73 -4.09
C TYR A 12 10.09 0.78 -2.59
N THR A 13 9.18 0.19 -1.81
CA THR A 13 9.33 0.07 -0.36
C THR A 13 9.15 -1.38 0.03
N TRP A 14 10.00 -1.82 0.94
CA TRP A 14 9.85 -3.09 1.65
C TRP A 14 9.72 -2.84 3.15
N GLY A 15 8.77 -3.50 3.79
CA GLY A 15 8.54 -3.47 5.22
C GLY A 15 8.34 -4.87 5.79
N SER A 16 8.93 -5.13 6.95
CA SER A 16 8.65 -6.36 7.70
C SER A 16 7.23 -6.33 8.26
N ASN A 17 6.52 -7.46 8.21
CA ASN A 17 5.18 -7.58 8.75
C ASN A 17 5.21 -7.67 10.29
N PRO A 18 4.58 -6.75 11.03
CA PRO A 18 4.58 -6.77 12.50
C PRO A 18 3.68 -7.87 13.10
N ILE A 19 2.78 -8.48 12.30
CA ILE A 19 1.86 -9.51 12.74
C ILE A 19 2.48 -10.90 12.53
N SER A 20 2.83 -11.56 13.63
CA SER A 20 3.29 -12.95 13.59
C SER A 20 2.16 -13.92 13.20
N ASN A 21 2.51 -15.06 12.62
CA ASN A 21 1.54 -16.11 12.28
C ASN A 21 0.74 -16.61 13.49
N ASN A 22 1.34 -16.62 14.69
CA ASN A 22 0.67 -17.08 15.91
C ASN A 22 -0.43 -16.11 16.38
N THR A 23 -0.36 -14.85 15.97
CA THR A 23 -1.28 -13.78 16.37
C THR A 23 -2.22 -13.33 15.26
N ILE A 24 -2.21 -14.02 14.10
CA ILE A 24 -3.01 -13.62 12.93
C ILE A 24 -4.51 -13.71 13.20
N ALA A 25 -4.94 -14.69 14.01
CA ALA A 25 -6.34 -14.88 14.40
C ALA A 25 -6.97 -13.62 15.03
N SER A 26 -6.20 -12.89 15.84
CA SER A 26 -6.65 -11.65 16.50
C SER A 26 -6.62 -10.43 15.59
N ASN A 27 -5.94 -10.50 14.44
CA ASN A 27 -5.78 -9.38 13.49
C ASN A 27 -6.53 -9.59 12.17
N LEU A 28 -7.42 -10.59 12.08
CA LEU A 28 -8.15 -10.90 10.85
C LEU A 28 -8.98 -9.72 10.31
N ILE A 29 -9.50 -8.84 11.18
CA ILE A 29 -10.28 -7.65 10.79
C ILE A 29 -9.40 -6.43 10.45
N PHE A 30 -8.14 -6.41 10.89
CA PHE A 30 -7.16 -5.35 10.59
C PHE A 30 -5.81 -5.92 10.15
N PRO A 31 -5.72 -6.64 9.02
CA PRO A 31 -4.45 -7.19 8.58
C PRO A 31 -3.55 -6.06 8.05
N ALA A 32 -2.40 -5.84 8.67
CA ALA A 32 -1.34 -4.99 8.11
C ALA A 32 -0.21 -5.87 7.57
N ILE A 33 -0.56 -6.75 6.61
CA ILE A 33 0.30 -7.88 6.20
C ILE A 33 1.02 -7.66 4.88
N VAL A 34 0.68 -6.63 4.11
CA VAL A 34 1.43 -6.20 2.93
C VAL A 34 2.87 -5.87 3.29
N GLN A 35 3.81 -6.22 2.41
CA GLN A 35 5.25 -6.03 2.66
C GLN A 35 5.94 -5.23 1.57
N ASN A 36 5.43 -5.30 0.34
CA ASN A 36 6.07 -4.76 -0.83
C ASN A 36 5.13 -3.77 -1.47
N ALA A 37 5.60 -2.54 -1.69
CA ALA A 37 4.86 -1.52 -2.39
C ALA A 37 5.71 -0.94 -3.52
N ILE A 38 5.10 -0.75 -4.69
CA ILE A 38 5.64 0.14 -5.73
C ILE A 38 4.79 1.39 -5.79
N THR A 39 5.45 2.52 -6.00
CA THR A 39 4.79 3.83 -6.13
C THR A 39 5.21 4.49 -7.43
N PHE A 40 4.27 5.16 -8.09
CA PHE A 40 4.50 6.02 -9.23
C PHE A 40 3.81 7.35 -9.00
N GLY A 41 4.37 8.43 -9.51
CA GLY A 41 3.72 9.74 -9.42
C GLY A 41 4.29 10.72 -10.43
N ALA A 42 3.49 11.74 -10.70
CA ALA A 42 3.85 12.82 -11.61
C ALA A 42 3.37 14.17 -11.07
N THR A 43 4.13 15.22 -11.36
CA THR A 43 3.70 16.60 -11.15
C THR A 43 3.83 17.34 -12.49
N GLN A 44 2.73 17.92 -12.94
CA GLN A 44 2.61 18.65 -14.20
C GLN A 44 2.34 20.13 -13.91
N LYS A 45 3.09 21.04 -14.54
CA LYS A 45 2.79 22.48 -14.54
C LYS A 45 1.75 22.77 -15.63
N LEU A 46 0.59 23.30 -15.25
CA LEU A 46 -0.55 23.52 -16.15
C LEU A 46 -0.60 24.94 -16.75
N GLY A 47 0.31 25.83 -16.33
CA GLY A 47 0.36 27.24 -16.73
C GLY A 47 -0.22 28.18 -15.67
N MET A 48 0.10 29.48 -15.79
CA MET A 48 -0.38 30.53 -14.86
C MET A 48 -0.07 30.28 -13.37
N GLY A 49 0.94 29.47 -13.05
CA GLY A 49 1.29 29.09 -11.67
C GLY A 49 0.64 27.79 -11.18
N TRP A 50 -0.31 27.20 -11.93
CA TRP A 50 -1.00 25.97 -11.53
C TRP A 50 -0.15 24.70 -11.70
N LYS A 51 -0.33 23.75 -10.78
CA LYS A 51 0.26 22.42 -10.78
C LYS A 51 -0.78 21.35 -10.46
N LEU A 52 -0.69 20.23 -11.16
CA LEU A 52 -1.41 18.99 -10.83
C LEU A 52 -0.38 17.93 -10.42
N THR A 53 -0.60 17.28 -9.29
CA THR A 53 0.21 16.15 -8.82
C THR A 53 -0.67 14.92 -8.66
N GLU A 54 -0.18 13.81 -9.17
CA GLU A 54 -0.83 12.51 -9.18
C GLU A 54 0.11 11.49 -8.53
N ALA A 55 -0.44 10.58 -7.73
CA ALA A 55 0.30 9.50 -7.10
C ALA A 55 -0.51 8.21 -7.17
N TYR A 56 0.18 7.11 -7.44
CA TYR A 56 -0.37 5.76 -7.43
C TYR A 56 0.56 4.84 -6.65
N MET A 57 -0.01 3.97 -5.84
CA MET A 57 0.70 2.93 -5.11
C MET A 57 0.01 1.58 -5.36
N HIS A 58 0.83 0.55 -5.57
CA HIS A 58 0.39 -0.84 -5.60
C HIS A 58 1.14 -1.64 -4.54
N GLU A 59 0.41 -2.23 -3.61
CA GLU A 59 0.94 -3.15 -2.62
C GLU A 59 0.64 -4.58 -3.03
N PHE A 60 1.68 -5.38 -3.16
CA PHE A 60 1.56 -6.75 -3.66
C PHE A 60 0.89 -7.65 -2.63
N SER A 61 0.13 -8.62 -3.16
CA SER A 61 -0.56 -9.61 -2.34
C SER A 61 0.41 -10.34 -1.41
N ASN A 62 0.09 -10.36 -0.12
CA ASN A 62 0.75 -11.21 0.86
C ASN A 62 -0.28 -12.04 1.63
N THR A 63 0.11 -13.26 2.01
CA THR A 63 -0.72 -14.18 2.79
C THR A 63 0.00 -14.58 4.06
N ASN A 64 -0.66 -14.39 5.20
CA ASN A 64 -0.21 -14.89 6.50
C ASN A 64 -1.16 -15.97 7.00
N THR A 65 -0.62 -17.13 7.36
CA THR A 65 -1.38 -18.28 7.87
C THR A 65 -0.86 -18.70 9.24
N GLY A 66 -1.77 -18.81 10.21
CA GLY A 66 -1.48 -19.23 11.57
C GLY A 66 -1.42 -20.76 11.73
N PRO A 67 -1.08 -21.25 12.93
CA PRO A 67 -1.09 -22.68 13.23
C PRO A 67 -2.51 -23.25 13.27
N ALA A 68 -2.67 -24.56 13.11
CA ALA A 68 -3.97 -25.23 13.24
C ALA A 68 -4.59 -24.97 14.63
N GLY A 69 -5.91 -24.78 14.68
CA GLY A 69 -6.64 -24.46 15.92
C GLY A 69 -6.63 -22.97 16.30
N SER A 70 -5.98 -22.11 15.49
CA SER A 70 -6.03 -20.65 15.67
C SER A 70 -7.29 -20.00 15.08
N SER A 71 -8.16 -20.74 14.39
CA SER A 71 -9.41 -20.20 13.84
C SER A 71 -10.28 -19.54 14.93
N PRO A 72 -10.73 -18.28 14.74
CA PRO A 72 -11.67 -17.65 15.67
C PRO A 72 -13.08 -18.27 15.62
N PHE A 73 -13.36 -19.13 14.62
CA PHE A 73 -14.67 -19.73 14.37
C PHE A 73 -14.80 -21.17 14.92
N GLY A 74 -13.78 -21.66 15.66
CA GLY A 74 -13.75 -23.01 16.22
C GLY A 74 -13.30 -24.10 15.23
N GLY A 75 -12.76 -25.20 15.76
CA GLY A 75 -12.24 -26.34 14.99
C GLY A 75 -10.72 -26.30 14.72
N PRO A 76 -10.11 -27.43 14.26
CA PRO A 76 -8.66 -27.56 14.06
C PRO A 76 -8.19 -26.91 12.75
N MET A 77 -8.64 -25.69 12.47
CA MET A 77 -8.31 -24.95 11.25
C MET A 77 -7.38 -23.78 11.57
N PRO A 78 -6.44 -23.43 10.67
CA PRO A 78 -5.62 -22.25 10.82
C PRO A 78 -6.41 -20.99 10.44
N ALA A 79 -6.14 -19.87 11.13
CA ALA A 79 -6.54 -18.55 10.67
C ALA A 79 -5.64 -18.11 9.50
N SER A 80 -6.22 -17.51 8.46
CA SER A 80 -5.48 -17.03 7.28
C SER A 80 -6.02 -15.69 6.81
N ALA A 81 -5.13 -14.79 6.41
CA ALA A 81 -5.47 -13.52 5.78
C ALA A 81 -4.60 -13.30 4.54
N THR A 82 -5.23 -12.87 3.45
CA THR A 82 -4.58 -12.44 2.21
C THR A 82 -5.00 -11.01 1.92
N MET A 83 -4.04 -10.13 1.64
CA MET A 83 -4.30 -8.72 1.37
C MET A 83 -3.39 -8.20 0.26
N TYR A 84 -3.97 -7.37 -0.61
CA TYR A 84 -3.29 -6.47 -1.53
C TYR A 84 -3.99 -5.11 -1.43
N GLU A 85 -3.29 -4.02 -1.76
CA GLU A 85 -3.84 -2.67 -1.70
C GLU A 85 -3.46 -1.87 -2.95
N ASN A 86 -4.33 -0.93 -3.32
CA ASN A 86 -4.01 0.11 -4.28
C ASN A 86 -4.43 1.45 -3.71
N SER A 87 -3.61 2.48 -3.90
CA SER A 87 -3.93 3.84 -3.50
C SER A 87 -3.71 4.80 -4.66
N TYR A 88 -4.60 5.79 -4.78
CA TYR A 88 -4.51 6.84 -5.78
C TYR A 88 -4.74 8.20 -5.11
N GLY A 89 -3.90 9.18 -5.46
CA GLY A 89 -3.91 10.52 -4.89
C GLY A 89 -3.85 11.59 -5.97
N LEU A 90 -4.62 12.65 -5.76
CA LEU A 90 -4.63 13.86 -6.59
C LEU A 90 -4.41 15.09 -5.71
N GLN A 91 -3.62 16.03 -6.22
CA GLN A 91 -3.39 17.31 -5.58
C GLN A 91 -3.31 18.42 -6.63
N VAL A 92 -3.99 19.53 -6.37
CA VAL A 92 -3.87 20.77 -7.16
C VAL A 92 -3.14 21.81 -6.30
N GLY A 93 -2.17 22.50 -6.88
CA GLY A 93 -1.39 23.55 -6.22
C GLY A 93 -1.21 24.79 -7.11
N TYR A 94 -0.89 25.91 -6.49
CA TYR A 94 -0.65 27.19 -7.14
C TYR A 94 0.63 27.84 -6.60
N ASP A 95 1.49 28.31 -7.50
CA ASP A 95 2.67 29.12 -7.17
C ASP A 95 2.32 30.62 -7.31
N PHE A 96 2.59 31.40 -6.25
CA PHE A 96 2.38 32.86 -6.19
C PHE A 96 3.57 33.65 -6.74
#